data_AF-A0A252CS88-F1
#
_entry.id   AF-A0A252CS88-F1
#
_cell.length_a   1.000
_cell.length_b   1.000
_cell.length_c   1.000
_cell.angle_alpha   90.00
_cell.angle_beta   90.00
_cell.angle_gamma   90.00
#
_symmetry.space_group_name_H-M   'P 1'
#
loop_
_entity.id
_entity.type
_entity.pdbx_description
1 polymer ?
#
loop_
_entity_poly.entity_id
_entity_poly.type
_entity_poly.pdbx_seq_one_letter_code
_entity_poly.pdbx_strand_id
1 'polypeptide(L)'
;MSKKIMATEQELQSLFNTLDTDRDGKVSINELFLSPGLSAIISAETGVSSPQELLGMYGDQDGSITFEQLKKVVEEAGNLN
;
A
#
# COMPACT_ATOMS: atom_id res chain seq x y z
N MET A 1 -4.54 14.92 20.26
CA MET A 1 -3.44 14.62 19.34
C MET A 1 -3.70 13.27 18.74
N SER A 2 -4.05 13.23 17.45
CA SER A 2 -4.27 11.99 16.70
C SER A 2 -2.95 11.23 16.65
N LYS A 3 -2.94 9.97 17.08
CA LYS A 3 -1.76 9.11 16.97
C LYS A 3 -1.50 8.92 15.47
N LYS A 4 -0.48 9.59 14.94
CA LYS A 4 0.06 9.32 13.60
C LYS A 4 0.51 7.86 13.63
N ILE A 5 -0.22 6.97 12.95
CA ILE A 5 0.28 5.62 12.72
C ILE A 5 1.46 5.83 11.78
N MET A 6 2.66 5.61 12.27
CA MET A 6 3.85 5.68 11.45
C MET A 6 4.32 4.24 11.30
N ALA A 7 4.08 3.66 10.13
CA ALA A 7 4.57 2.33 9.81
C ALA A 7 6.10 2.37 9.76
N THR A 8 6.74 1.37 10.36
CA THR A 8 8.14 1.08 10.06
C THR A 8 8.23 0.47 8.66
N GLU A 9 9.39 0.62 8.00
CA GLU A 9 9.63 -0.06 6.72
C GLU A 9 9.41 -1.58 6.81
N GLN A 10 9.74 -2.20 7.95
CA GLN A 10 9.51 -3.63 8.19
C GLN A 10 8.03 -4.00 8.30
N GLU A 11 7.22 -3.17 8.96
CA GLU A 11 5.77 -3.37 9.02
C GLU A 11 5.13 -3.19 7.64
N LEU A 12 5.58 -2.18 6.88
CA LEU A 12 5.11 -1.94 5.52
C LEU A 12 5.48 -3.09 4.58
N GLN A 13 6.71 -3.62 4.69
CA GLN A 13 7.15 -4.78 3.93
C GLN A 13 6.35 -6.04 4.29
N SER A 14 6.04 -6.22 5.58
CA SER A 14 5.23 -7.37 6.04
C SER A 14 3.80 -7.29 5.51
N LEU A 15 3.21 -6.08 5.50
CA LEU A 15 1.91 -5.82 4.90
C LEU A 15 1.92 -6.10 3.40
N PHE A 16 2.94 -5.60 2.68
CA PHE A 16 3.13 -5.83 1.26
C PHE A 16 3.20 -7.33 0.93
N ASN A 17 4.05 -8.07 1.64
CA ASN A 17 4.22 -9.51 1.45
C ASN A 17 2.96 -10.33 1.77
N THR A 18 2.04 -9.77 2.56
CA THR A 18 0.76 -10.41 2.87
C THR A 18 -0.28 -10.14 1.78
N LEU A 19 -0.18 -8.98 1.11
CA LEU A 19 -1.04 -8.62 -0.02
C LEU A 19 -0.62 -9.37 -1.29
N ASP A 20 0.69 -9.39 -1.59
CA ASP A 20 1.31 -10.09 -2.73
C ASP A 20 1.18 -11.62 -2.56
N THR A 21 0.01 -12.13 -2.94
CA THR A 21 -0.44 -13.49 -2.66
C THR A 21 0.13 -14.46 -3.68
N ASP A 22 0.29 -14.01 -4.93
CA ASP A 22 0.89 -14.80 -5.99
C ASP A 22 2.43 -14.67 -6.06
N ARG A 23 3.01 -13.74 -5.30
CA ARG A 23 4.45 -13.52 -5.13
C ARG A 23 5.14 -13.08 -6.42
N ASP A 24 4.45 -12.28 -7.20
CA ASP A 24 5.02 -11.69 -8.42
C ASP A 24 5.88 -10.44 -8.14
N GLY A 25 5.93 -9.98 -6.88
CA GLY A 25 6.68 -8.82 -6.44
C GLY A 25 5.92 -7.50 -6.58
N LYS A 26 4.61 -7.56 -6.85
CA LYS A 26 3.72 -6.42 -6.97
C LYS A 26 2.43 -6.69 -6.19
N VAL A 27 1.64 -5.64 -6.01
CA VAL A 27 0.28 -5.74 -5.47
C VAL A 27 -0.68 -5.20 -6.50
N SER A 28 -1.57 -6.07 -6.97
CA SER A 28 -2.60 -5.78 -7.96
C SER A 28 -3.91 -5.32 -7.31
N ILE A 29 -4.82 -4.77 -8.13
CA ILE A 29 -6.17 -4.43 -7.66
C ILE A 29 -6.94 -5.66 -7.13
N ASN A 30 -6.69 -6.84 -7.70
CA ASN A 30 -7.36 -8.07 -7.29
C ASN A 30 -6.93 -8.48 -5.88
N GLU A 31 -5.66 -8.33 -5.54
CA GLU A 31 -5.14 -8.68 -4.22
C GLU A 31 -5.62 -7.71 -3.13
N LEU A 32 -5.69 -6.41 -3.46
CA LEU A 32 -6.31 -5.42 -2.58
C LEU A 32 -7.80 -5.72 -2.35
N PHE A 33 -8.51 -6.14 -3.40
CA PHE A 33 -9.93 -6.51 -3.30
C PHE A 33 -10.16 -7.77 -2.46
N LEU A 34 -9.29 -8.78 -2.57
CA LEU A 34 -9.38 -10.01 -1.78
C LEU A 34 -8.99 -9.80 -0.30
N SER A 35 -8.29 -8.70 0.01
CA SER A 35 -7.80 -8.37 1.35
C SER A 35 -8.34 -7.03 1.87
N PRO A 36 -9.67 -6.87 2.06
CA PRO A 36 -10.29 -5.58 2.37
C PRO A 36 -9.79 -4.94 3.68
N GLY A 37 -9.44 -5.74 4.69
CA GLY A 37 -8.85 -5.23 5.93
C GLY A 37 -7.45 -4.64 5.72
N LEU A 38 -6.62 -5.29 4.92
CA LEU A 38 -5.27 -4.79 4.60
C LEU A 38 -5.33 -3.60 3.65
N SER A 39 -6.28 -3.62 2.70
CA SER A 39 -6.56 -2.50 1.82
C SER A 39 -6.95 -1.24 2.61
N ALA A 40 -7.76 -1.36 3.67
CA ALA A 40 -8.10 -0.23 4.51
C ALA A 40 -6.89 0.36 5.25
N ILE A 41 -5.94 -0.50 5.68
CA ILE A 41 -4.67 -0.06 6.27
C ILE A 41 -3.85 0.70 5.23
N ILE A 42 -3.68 0.16 4.02
CA ILE A 42 -2.97 0.82 2.93
C ILE A 42 -3.57 2.20 2.63
N SER A 43 -4.90 2.31 2.53
CA SER A 43 -5.56 3.61 2.34
C SER A 43 -5.24 4.61 3.45
N ALA A 44 -5.22 4.15 4.71
CA ALA A 44 -4.89 5.01 5.84
C ALA A 44 -3.42 5.46 5.83
N GLU A 45 -2.48 4.56 5.53
CA GLU A 45 -1.05 4.86 5.51
C GLU A 45 -0.64 5.76 4.32
N THR A 46 -1.32 5.63 3.19
CA THR A 46 -1.03 6.40 1.96
C THR A 46 -1.84 7.69 1.83
N GLY A 47 -2.89 7.86 2.65
CA GLY A 47 -3.79 9.01 2.58
C GLY A 47 -4.70 9.04 1.35
N VAL A 48 -4.73 7.96 0.56
CA VAL A 48 -5.64 7.81 -0.60
C VAL A 48 -7.00 7.28 -0.17
N SER A 49 -8.05 7.66 -0.88
CA SER A 49 -9.43 7.32 -0.51
C SER A 49 -9.83 5.90 -0.93
N SER A 50 -9.10 5.30 -1.88
CA SER A 50 -9.41 3.97 -2.40
C SER A 50 -8.20 3.26 -3.02
N PRO A 51 -8.21 1.92 -3.11
CA PRO A 51 -7.22 1.14 -3.87
C PRO A 51 -7.08 1.55 -5.34
N GLN A 52 -8.19 1.90 -5.98
CA GLN A 52 -8.21 2.33 -7.38
C GLN A 52 -7.47 3.66 -7.56
N GLU A 53 -7.61 4.58 -6.60
CA GLU A 53 -6.89 5.84 -6.59
C GLU A 53 -5.39 5.61 -6.39
N LEU A 54 -5.00 4.75 -5.45
CA LEU A 54 -3.61 4.37 -5.23
C LEU A 54 -2.96 3.85 -6.52
N LEU A 55 -3.59 2.86 -7.16
CA LEU A 55 -3.07 2.22 -8.37
C LEU A 55 -3.13 3.14 -9.59
N GLY A 56 -4.15 4.00 -9.68
CA GLY A 56 -4.27 4.96 -10.78
C GLY A 56 -3.24 6.09 -10.72
N MET A 57 -2.82 6.49 -9.51
CA MET A 57 -1.85 7.56 -9.30
C MET A 57 -0.40 7.06 -9.29
N TYR A 58 -0.16 5.89 -8.69
CA TYR A 58 1.19 5.40 -8.38
C TYR A 58 1.51 4.02 -8.95
N GLY A 59 0.50 3.33 -9.49
CA GLY A 59 0.68 2.03 -10.11
C GLY A 59 1.35 2.10 -11.47
N ASP A 60 1.88 0.97 -11.88
CA ASP A 60 2.46 0.74 -13.20
C ASP A 60 1.36 0.61 -14.27
N GLN A 61 1.79 0.48 -15.53
CA GLN A 61 0.90 0.31 -16.68
C GLN A 61 0.01 -0.94 -16.61
N ASP A 62 0.35 -1.91 -15.77
CA ASP A 62 -0.40 -3.15 -15.56
C ASP A 62 -1.46 -3.04 -14.44
N GLY A 63 -1.58 -1.88 -13.79
CA GLY A 63 -2.53 -1.68 -12.69
C GLY A 63 -2.10 -2.36 -11.38
N SER A 64 -0.79 -2.47 -11.16
CA SER A 64 -0.19 -2.97 -9.92
C SER A 64 0.82 -1.97 -9.36
N ILE A 65 1.23 -2.15 -8.11
CA ILE A 65 2.24 -1.30 -7.45
C ILE A 65 3.33 -2.17 -6.84
N THR A 66 4.59 -1.77 -7.02
CA THR A 66 5.74 -2.42 -6.37
C THR A 66 5.90 -1.96 -4.92
N PHE A 67 6.70 -2.68 -4.13
CA PHE A 67 7.01 -2.27 -2.76
C PHE A 67 7.63 -0.87 -2.69
N GLU A 68 8.58 -0.55 -3.58
CA GLU A 68 9.25 0.75 -3.62
C GLU A 68 8.29 1.90 -3.90
N GLN A 69 7.33 1.69 -4.80
CA GLN A 69 6.28 2.66 -5.07
C GLN A 69 5.37 2.83 -3.85
N LEU A 70 4.91 1.75 -3.24
CA LEU A 70 4.08 1.82 -2.03
C LEU A 70 4.80 2.56 -0.90
N LYS A 71 6.07 2.22 -0.64
CA LYS A 71 6.93 2.88 0.34
C LYS A 71 7.01 4.38 0.10
N LYS A 72 7.28 4.78 -1.15
CA LYS A 72 7.34 6.20 -1.52
C LYS A 72 6.03 6.93 -1.22
N VAL A 73 4.87 6.32 -1.48
CA VAL A 73 3.58 6.96 -1.18
C VAL A 73 3.36 7.13 0.33
N VAL A 74 3.75 6.14 1.14
CA VAL A 74 3.66 6.22 2.60
C VAL A 74 4.64 7.28 3.16
N GLU A 75 5.84 7.41 2.58
CA GLU A 75 6.79 8.48 2.88
C GLU A 75 6.24 9.87 2.52
N GLU A 76 5.63 10.02 1.34
CA GLU A 76 5.01 11.28 0.89
C GLU A 76 3.81 11.68 1.76
N ALA A 77 3.06 10.70 2.27
CA ALA A 77 2.02 10.92 3.30
C ALA A 77 2.59 11.28 4.68
N GLY A 78 3.91 11.13 4.86
CA GLY A 78 4.62 11.37 6.12
C GLY A 78 4.40 10.28 7.16
N ASN A 79 3.92 9.10 6.78
CA ASN A 79 3.57 8.02 7.69
C ASN A 79 4.65 6.92 7.74
N LEU A 80 5.85 7.16 7.20
CA LEU A 80 6.99 6.26 7.37
C LEU A 80 7.94 6.76 8.48
N ASN A 81 8.35 5.86 9.37
CA ASN A 81 9.30 6.09 10.48
C ASN A 81 10.74 5.71 10.14
#